data_AF-A0A9X3JFN5-F1
#
_entry.id   AF-A0A9X3JFN5-F1
#
_cell.length_a   1.000
_cell.length_b   1.000
_cell.length_c   1.000
_cell.angle_alpha   90.00
_cell.angle_beta   90.00
_cell.angle_gamma   90.00
#
_symmetry.space_group_name_H-M   'P 1'
#
loop_
_entity.id
_entity.type
_entity.pdbx_description
1 polymer ?
#
loop_
_entity_poly.entity_id
_entity_poly.type
_entity_poly.pdbx_seq_one_letter_code
_entity_poly.pdbx_strand_id
1 'polypeptide(L)'
;MTIGEALESAINTQIELINRQHEQELEKLKSNLDYGSYGDLKWFSDRVSMSPNKAKESILYPFRKDLEGKMVKYPESKGVRWMFNKYFVNKWLAENFERVLGE
;
A
#
# COMPACT_ATOMS: atom_id res chain seq x y z
N MET A 1 -7.07 -31.68 -29.23
CA MET A 1 -5.89 -30.98 -28.71
C MET A 1 -4.74 -31.22 -29.66
N THR A 2 -4.39 -30.23 -30.46
CA THR A 2 -3.24 -30.28 -31.37
C THR A 2 -1.95 -29.96 -30.63
N ILE A 3 -0.81 -30.35 -31.20
CA ILE A 3 0.51 -29.99 -30.64
C ILE A 3 0.66 -28.46 -30.54
N GLY A 4 0.07 -27.70 -31.49
CA GLY A 4 0.05 -26.24 -31.45
C GLY A 4 -0.73 -25.68 -30.27
N GLU A 5 -1.95 -26.19 -30.02
CA GLU A 5 -2.78 -25.77 -28.88
C GLU A 5 -2.10 -26.06 -27.52
N ALA A 6 -1.43 -27.22 -27.42
CA ALA A 6 -0.69 -27.57 -26.21
C ALA A 6 0.54 -26.67 -25.99
N LEU A 7 1.22 -26.27 -27.08
CA LEU A 7 2.37 -25.37 -27.02
C LEU A 7 1.96 -23.95 -26.61
N GLU A 8 0.87 -23.42 -27.20
CA GLU A 8 0.33 -22.11 -26.84
C GLU A 8 -0.13 -22.06 -25.38
N SER A 9 -0.81 -23.11 -24.90
CA SER A 9 -1.21 -23.20 -23.50
C SER A 9 0.00 -23.20 -22.56
N ALA A 10 1.07 -23.95 -22.89
CA ALA A 10 2.27 -24.00 -22.08
C ALA A 10 3.00 -22.64 -22.03
N ILE A 11 3.06 -21.93 -23.16
CA ILE A 11 3.63 -20.58 -23.24
C ILE A 11 2.84 -19.61 -22.37
N ASN A 12 1.50 -19.64 -22.45
CA ASN A 12 0.66 -18.75 -21.65
C ASN A 12 0.82 -19.01 -20.15
N THR A 13 0.84 -20.28 -19.73
CA THR A 13 1.10 -20.63 -18.33
C THR A 13 2.48 -20.14 -17.86
N GLN A 14 3.50 -20.26 -18.70
CA GLN A 14 4.84 -19.75 -18.37
C GLN A 14 4.86 -18.23 -18.23
N ILE A 15 4.15 -17.50 -19.09
CA ILE A 15 4.01 -16.04 -19.00
C ILE A 15 3.32 -15.65 -17.69
N GLU A 16 2.22 -16.31 -17.33
CA GLU A 16 1.52 -16.05 -16.07
C GLU A 16 2.41 -16.28 -14.85
N LEU A 17 3.19 -17.37 -14.84
CA LEU A 17 4.13 -17.68 -13.77
C LEU A 17 5.21 -16.60 -13.63
N ILE A 18 5.80 -16.17 -14.75
CA ILE A 18 6.82 -15.10 -14.75
C ILE A 18 6.24 -13.79 -14.23
N ASN A 19 5.05 -13.41 -14.70
CA ASN A 19 4.39 -12.18 -14.24
C ASN A 19 4.11 -12.21 -12.75
N ARG A 20 3.57 -13.33 -12.24
CA ARG A 20 3.32 -13.51 -10.80
C ARG A 20 4.61 -13.43 -9.99
N GLN A 21 5.70 -13.99 -10.49
CA GLN A 21 6.99 -13.97 -9.80
C GLN A 21 7.58 -12.54 -9.76
N HIS A 22 7.49 -11.80 -10.86
CA HIS A 22 7.88 -10.38 -10.91
C HIS A 22 7.04 -9.50 -9.98
N GLU A 23 5.73 -9.73 -9.90
CA GLU A 23 4.85 -9.01 -8.96
C GLU A 23 5.28 -9.24 -7.51
N GLN A 24 5.56 -10.50 -7.14
CA GLN A 24 6.03 -10.85 -5.80
C GLN A 24 7.39 -10.21 -5.48
N GLU A 25 8.31 -10.16 -6.43
CA GLU A 25 9.61 -9.50 -6.24
C GLU A 25 9.47 -7.98 -6.12
N LEU A 26 8.63 -7.35 -6.93
CA LEU A 26 8.31 -5.93 -6.83
C LEU A 26 7.70 -5.59 -5.48
N GLU A 27 6.80 -6.42 -4.96
CA GLU A 27 6.18 -6.24 -3.65
C GLU A 27 7.19 -6.38 -2.51
N LYS A 28 8.11 -7.34 -2.60
CA LYS A 28 9.23 -7.50 -1.65
C LYS A 28 10.17 -6.28 -1.70
N LEU A 29 10.54 -5.81 -2.88
CA LEU A 29 11.42 -4.66 -3.06
C LEU A 29 10.80 -3.37 -2.52
N LYS A 30 9.51 -3.13 -2.81
CA LYS A 30 8.75 -2.00 -2.26
C LYS A 30 8.67 -2.07 -0.73
N SER A 31 8.38 -3.25 -0.20
CA SER A 31 8.35 -3.49 1.26
C SER A 31 9.70 -3.19 1.92
N ASN A 32 10.81 -3.55 1.28
CA ASN A 32 12.16 -3.30 1.79
C ASN A 32 12.56 -1.82 1.74
N LEU A 33 12.14 -1.07 0.71
CA LEU A 33 12.38 0.38 0.61
C LEU A 33 11.63 1.18 1.68
N ASP A 34 10.46 0.71 2.09
CA ASP A 34 9.63 1.38 3.09
C ASP A 34 10.03 1.04 4.53
N TYR A 35 10.83 -0.01 4.74
CA TYR A 35 11.24 -0.46 6.06
C TYR A 35 12.17 0.56 6.73
N GLY A 36 11.73 1.14 7.85
CA GLY A 36 12.49 2.13 8.62
C GLY A 36 12.39 3.58 8.12
N SER A 37 11.62 3.84 7.06
CA SER A 37 11.40 5.22 6.57
C SER A 37 10.06 5.79 7.06
N TYR A 38 10.06 7.10 7.31
CA TYR A 38 8.87 7.84 7.71
C TYR A 38 8.41 8.80 6.61
N GLY A 39 7.10 8.87 6.39
CA GLY A 39 6.43 9.85 5.54
C GLY A 39 5.80 10.97 6.37
N ASP A 40 5.52 12.09 5.71
CA ASP A 40 4.71 13.17 6.25
C ASP A 40 3.26 13.11 5.71
N LEU A 41 2.43 14.09 6.06
CA LEU A 41 1.04 14.14 5.60
C LEU A 41 0.93 14.25 4.07
N LYS A 42 1.89 14.91 3.42
CA LYS A 42 1.90 15.01 1.95
C LYS A 42 2.12 13.63 1.34
N TRP A 43 3.13 12.89 1.83
CA TRP A 43 3.38 11.51 1.41
C TRP A 43 2.13 10.64 1.57
N PHE A 44 1.44 10.71 2.72
CA PHE A 44 0.25 9.90 2.93
C PHE A 44 -0.88 10.27 1.96
N SER A 45 -1.11 11.57 1.75
CA SER A 45 -2.13 12.10 0.84
C SER A 45 -1.89 11.66 -0.60
N ASP A 46 -0.64 11.74 -1.06
CA ASP A 46 -0.21 11.25 -2.38
C ASP A 46 -0.41 9.73 -2.49
N ARG A 47 -0.17 8.98 -1.40
CA ARG A 47 -0.30 7.52 -1.38
C ARG A 47 -1.75 7.05 -1.51
N VAL A 48 -2.69 7.76 -0.91
CA VAL A 48 -4.13 7.43 -0.98
C VAL A 48 -4.88 8.20 -2.08
N SER A 49 -4.18 9.00 -2.88
CA SER A 49 -4.76 9.85 -3.93
C SER A 49 -5.88 10.76 -3.43
N MET A 50 -5.72 11.32 -2.23
CA MET A 50 -6.71 12.22 -1.61
C MET A 50 -6.06 13.55 -1.22
N SER A 51 -6.85 14.62 -1.14
CA SER A 51 -6.37 15.86 -0.53
C SER A 51 -6.07 15.64 0.96
N PRO A 52 -5.14 16.40 1.57
CA PRO A 52 -4.80 16.21 2.99
C PRO A 52 -5.98 16.31 3.96
N ASN A 53 -7.00 17.11 3.63
CA ASN A 53 -8.21 17.21 4.45
C ASN A 53 -9.10 15.99 4.28
N LYS A 54 -9.34 15.54 3.05
CA LYS A 54 -10.13 14.33 2.76
C LYS A 54 -9.45 13.08 3.36
N ALA A 55 -8.13 12.95 3.23
CA ALA A 55 -7.37 11.87 3.83
C ALA A 55 -7.53 11.82 5.37
N LYS A 56 -7.58 12.99 6.03
CA LYS A 56 -7.83 13.07 7.47
C LYS A 56 -9.23 12.61 7.85
N GLU A 57 -10.23 13.13 7.14
CA GLU A 57 -11.65 12.92 7.45
C GLU A 57 -12.12 11.52 7.09
N SER A 58 -11.63 10.94 5.99
CA SER A 58 -12.05 9.64 5.49
C SER A 58 -11.21 8.48 6.01
N ILE A 59 -9.94 8.72 6.38
CA ILE A 59 -9.02 7.64 6.76
C ILE A 59 -8.39 7.88 8.13
N LEU A 60 -7.64 8.97 8.31
CA LEU A 60 -6.79 9.11 9.51
C LEU A 60 -7.59 9.23 10.80
N TYR A 61 -8.66 10.00 10.84
CA TYR A 61 -9.48 10.11 12.05
C TYR A 61 -10.43 8.92 12.25
N PRO A 62 -11.16 8.43 11.23
CA PRO A 62 -12.04 7.27 11.40
C PRO A 62 -11.31 6.01 11.86
N PHE A 63 -10.12 5.74 11.32
CA PHE A 63 -9.31 4.57 11.65
C PHE A 63 -8.21 4.86 12.67
N ARG A 64 -8.32 5.96 13.43
CA ARG A 64 -7.27 6.38 14.38
C ARG A 64 -6.87 5.26 15.34
N LYS A 65 -7.84 4.49 15.86
CA LYS A 65 -7.56 3.39 16.80
C LYS A 65 -6.65 2.32 16.20
N ASP A 66 -6.76 2.08 14.89
CA ASP A 66 -5.99 1.07 14.18
C ASP A 66 -4.62 1.60 13.75
N LEU A 67 -4.57 2.90 13.43
CA LEU A 67 -3.40 3.57 12.87
C LEU A 67 -2.45 4.15 13.94
N GLU A 68 -2.97 4.60 15.08
CA GLU A 68 -2.19 5.29 16.11
C GLU A 68 -1.16 4.37 16.77
N GLY A 69 0.05 4.89 16.98
CA GLY A 69 1.15 4.16 17.59
C GLY A 69 2.20 3.75 16.57
N LYS A 70 2.23 2.46 16.19
CA LYS A 70 3.30 1.93 15.32
C LYS A 70 3.23 2.42 13.87
N MET A 71 2.06 2.85 13.40
CA MET A 71 1.86 3.26 12.00
C MET A 71 1.85 4.78 11.84
N VAL A 72 1.08 5.49 12.67
CA VAL A 72 0.89 6.93 12.58
C VAL A 72 1.13 7.59 13.94
N LYS A 73 1.98 8.61 13.95
CA LYS A 73 2.07 9.55 15.07
C LYS A 73 1.28 10.81 14.72
N TYR A 74 0.15 10.97 15.40
CA TYR A 74 -0.71 12.14 15.26
C TYR A 74 -0.06 13.36 15.94
N PRO A 75 -0.18 14.56 15.36
CA PRO A 75 0.32 15.76 16.00
C PRO A 75 -0.51 16.10 17.24
N GLU A 76 0.13 16.14 18.40
CA GLU A 76 -0.51 16.44 19.68
C GLU A 76 -0.71 17.95 19.91
N SER A 77 0.02 18.78 19.17
CA SER A 77 -0.05 20.24 19.28
C SER A 77 0.31 20.93 17.96
N LYS A 78 -0.04 22.22 17.87
CA LYS A 78 0.23 23.04 16.68
C LYS A 78 1.75 23.15 16.48
N GLY A 79 2.22 22.74 15.30
CA GLY A 79 3.65 22.74 14.95
C GLY A 79 4.31 21.36 14.98
N VAL A 80 3.67 20.36 15.60
CA VAL A 80 4.12 18.96 15.51
C VAL A 80 3.75 18.42 14.14
N ARG A 81 4.70 17.72 13.49
CA ARG A 81 4.51 17.13 12.17
C ARG A 81 3.85 15.76 12.29
N TRP A 82 3.01 15.43 11.30
CA TRP A 82 2.54 14.07 11.10
C TRP A 82 3.72 13.16 10.76
N MET A 83 3.74 11.96 11.33
CA MET A 83 4.71 10.94 10.94
C MET A 83 4.00 9.63 10.64
N PHE A 84 4.36 9.04 9.51
CA PHE A 84 3.80 7.79 9.01
C PHE A 84 4.91 6.77 8.83
N ASN A 85 4.89 5.65 9.53
CA ASN A 85 5.77 4.54 9.23
C ASN A 85 5.33 3.92 7.91
N LYS A 86 6.09 4.15 6.83
CA LYS A 86 5.64 3.81 5.48
C LYS A 86 5.34 2.33 5.32
N TYR A 87 6.18 1.47 5.91
CA TYR A 87 6.01 0.02 5.87
C TYR A 87 4.68 -0.42 6.49
N PHE A 88 4.42 -0.04 7.75
CA PHE A 88 3.19 -0.47 8.42
C PHE A 88 1.94 0.16 7.79
N VAL A 89 2.02 1.42 7.35
CA VAL A 89 0.90 2.09 6.67
C VAL A 89 0.58 1.42 5.33
N ASN A 90 1.59 1.12 4.51
CA ASN A 90 1.38 0.45 3.23
C ASN A 90 0.82 -0.95 3.41
N LYS A 91 1.29 -1.69 4.41
CA LYS A 91 0.74 -2.99 4.78
C LYS A 91 -0.73 -2.88 5.20
N TRP A 92 -1.05 -1.94 6.08
CA TRP A 92 -2.43 -1.73 6.54
C TRP A 92 -3.36 -1.33 5.39
N LEU A 93 -2.91 -0.47 4.47
CA LEU A 93 -3.67 -0.06 3.29
C LEU A 93 -3.94 -1.24 2.35
N ALA A 94 -2.98 -2.14 2.15
CA ALA A 94 -3.17 -3.34 1.35
C ALA A 94 -4.19 -4.30 1.98
N GLU A 95 -4.11 -4.49 3.30
CA GLU A 95 -5.01 -5.38 4.05
C GLU A 95 -6.44 -4.81 4.21
N ASN A 96 -6.61 -3.48 4.14
CA ASN A 96 -7.91 -2.80 4.34
C ASN A 96 -8.37 -2.05 3.08
N PHE A 97 -7.85 -2.38 1.90
CA PHE A 97 -8.09 -1.65 0.67
C PHE A 97 -9.60 -1.43 0.40
N GLU A 98 -10.41 -2.48 0.47
CA GLU A 98 -11.86 -2.41 0.25
C GLU A 98 -12.58 -1.51 1.27
N ARG A 99 -12.12 -1.48 2.53
CA ARG A 99 -12.73 -0.69 3.61
C ARG A 99 -12.39 0.80 3.54
N VAL A 100 -11.30 1.15 2.86
CA VAL A 100 -10.68 2.48 2.89
C VAL A 100 -10.77 3.18 1.53
N LEU A 101 -10.64 2.42 0.44
CA LEU A 101 -10.55 2.90 -0.94
C LEU A 101 -11.51 2.16 -1.90
N GLY A 102 -12.24 1.15 -1.43
CA GLY A 102 -13.29 0.50 -2.22
C GLY A 102 -14.45 1.48 -2.43
N GLU A 103 -14.73 1.80 -3.69
CA GLU A 103 -16.04 2.32 -4.13
C GLU A 103 -17.09 1.19 -4.10
#